data_AF-A0A8E2JN46-F1
#
_entry.id   AF-A0A8E2JN46-F1
#
_cell.length_a   1.000
_cell.length_b   1.000
_cell.length_c   1.000
_cell.angle_alpha   90.00
_cell.angle_beta   90.00
_cell.angle_gamma   90.00
#
_symmetry.space_group_name_H-M   'P 1'
#
loop_
_entity.id
_entity.type
_entity.pdbx_description
1 polymer ?
#
loop_
_entity_poly.entity_id
_entity_poly.type
_entity_poly.pdbx_seq_one_letter_code
_entity_poly.pdbx_strand_id
1 'polypeptide(L)' 'MPPPQLDHIVILLPHADLLNPPAWLTKHFTISPGGRHADNRTENKLILFQDGSYIELIAFIDDDPARRAGHWWGDASPG' A
#
# COMPACT_ATOMS: atom_id res chain seq x y z
N MET A 1 12.00 -4.42 28.40
CA MET A 1 11.26 -4.04 27.18
C MET A 1 11.84 -4.84 26.03
N PRO A 2 11.03 -5.50 25.19
CA PRO A 2 11.54 -6.14 23.98
C PRO A 2 12.18 -5.09 23.05
N PRO A 3 13.13 -5.50 22.19
CA PRO A 3 13.71 -4.59 21.20
C PRO A 3 12.65 -4.11 20.21
N PRO A 4 12.84 -2.94 19.57
CA PRO A 4 11.95 -2.49 18.49
C PRO A 4 11.93 -3.54 17.37
N GLN A 5 10.74 -3.79 16.84
CA GLN A 5 10.51 -4.71 15.72
C GLN A 5 9.95 -3.91 14.54
N LEU A 6 10.25 -4.39 13.33
CA LEU A 6 9.63 -3.85 12.12
C LEU A 6 8.17 -4.26 12.09
N ASP A 7 7.27 -3.27 11.98
CA ASP A 7 5.85 -3.53 11.80
C ASP A 7 5.53 -3.74 10.32
N HIS A 8 5.83 -2.73 9.48
CA HIS A 8 5.57 -2.82 8.05
C HIS A 8 6.46 -1.90 7.21
N ILE A 9 6.41 -2.14 5.89
CA ILE A 9 6.97 -1.27 4.85
C ILE A 9 5.82 -0.81 3.96
N VAL A 10 5.77 0.47 3.63
CA VAL A 10 4.77 1.03 2.71
C VAL A 10 5.38 1.17 1.31
N ILE A 11 4.65 0.71 0.29
CA ILE A 11 5.02 0.88 -1.12
C ILE A 11 3.87 1.60 -1.83
N LEU A 12 4.17 2.78 -2.39
CA LEU A 12 3.22 3.56 -3.17
C LEU A 12 3.19 3.04 -4.62
N LEU A 13 2.00 2.65 -5.07
CA LEU A 13 1.74 2.13 -6.41
C LEU A 13 0.80 3.06 -7.19
N PRO A 14 0.80 2.98 -8.54
CA PRO A 14 -0.32 3.43 -9.34
C PRO A 14 -1.60 2.69 -8.92
N HIS A 15 -2.75 3.36 -8.95
CA HIS A 15 -4.00 2.74 -8.50
C HIS A 15 -4.37 1.48 -9.31
N ALA A 16 -4.09 1.50 -10.61
CA ALA A 16 -4.30 0.35 -11.49
C ALA A 16 -3.53 -0.90 -11.03
N ASP A 17 -2.29 -0.73 -10.58
CA ASP A 17 -1.44 -1.84 -10.11
C ASP A 17 -1.88 -2.35 -8.75
N LEU A 18 -2.39 -1.47 -7.89
CA LEU A 18 -3.00 -1.90 -6.63
C LEU A 18 -4.26 -2.74 -6.92
N LEU A 19 -5.14 -2.30 -7.82
CA LEU A 19 -6.37 -3.01 -8.18
C LEU A 19 -6.08 -4.36 -8.84
N ASN A 20 -5.14 -4.39 -9.78
CA ASN A 20 -4.74 -5.57 -10.55
C ASN A 20 -3.24 -5.83 -10.40
N PRO A 21 -2.79 -6.42 -9.28
CA PRO A 21 -1.37 -6.61 -9.05
C PRO A 21 -0.72 -7.47 -10.12
N PRO A 22 0.52 -7.15 -10.52
CA PRO A 22 1.20 -7.88 -11.58
C PRO A 22 1.37 -9.35 -11.21
N ALA A 23 1.35 -10.23 -12.21
CA ALA A 23 1.35 -11.67 -12.01
C ALA A 23 2.54 -12.19 -11.20
N TRP A 24 3.69 -11.54 -11.27
CA TRP A 24 4.84 -11.92 -10.44
C TRP A 24 4.54 -11.73 -8.95
N LEU A 25 3.83 -10.66 -8.57
CA LEU A 25 3.52 -10.38 -7.18
C LEU A 25 2.54 -11.42 -6.64
N THR A 26 1.47 -11.71 -7.38
CA THR A 26 0.45 -12.71 -6.99
C THR A 26 0.96 -14.16 -7.08
N LYS A 27 1.97 -14.44 -7.91
CA LYS A 27 2.62 -15.75 -7.99
C LYS A 27 3.54 -16.02 -6.81
N HIS A 28 4.19 -14.99 -6.27
CA HIS A 28 5.19 -15.12 -5.21
C HIS A 28 4.66 -14.78 -3.82
N PHE A 29 3.57 -14.03 -3.71
CA PHE A 29 3.02 -13.56 -2.46
C PHE A 29 1.51 -13.74 -2.37
N THR A 30 1.04 -14.04 -1.16
CA THR A 30 -0.39 -13.97 -0.82
C THR A 30 -0.75 -12.51 -0.53
N ILE A 31 -1.61 -11.94 -1.36
CA ILE A 31 -2.12 -10.58 -1.17
C ILE A 31 -3.48 -10.65 -0.50
N SER A 32 -3.58 -10.09 0.71
CA SER A 32 -4.83 -9.93 1.44
C SER A 32 -5.55 -8.66 1.00
N PRO A 33 -6.89 -8.66 0.95
CA PRO A 33 -7.66 -7.42 0.88
C PRO A 33 -7.28 -6.49 2.02
N GLY A 34 -7.16 -5.21 1.71
CA GLY A 34 -7.04 -4.13 2.69
C GLY A 34 -8.35 -3.36 2.81
N GLY A 35 -8.26 -2.03 2.87
CA GLY A 35 -9.40 -1.14 2.98
C GLY A 35 -9.11 0.27 2.47
N ARG A 36 -10.10 1.15 2.64
CA ARG A 36 -9.98 2.58 2.38
C ARG A 36 -9.63 3.32 3.65
N HIS A 37 -8.70 4.24 3.57
CA HIS A 37 -8.36 5.11 4.69
C HIS A 37 -9.47 6.12 4.97
N ALA A 38 -9.57 6.57 6.22
CA ALA A 38 -10.71 7.35 6.70
C ALA A 38 -10.90 8.70 5.98
N ASP A 39 -9.84 9.24 5.39
CA ASP A 39 -9.86 10.46 4.58
C ASP A 39 -10.37 10.25 3.15
N ASN A 40 -10.62 8.98 2.76
CA ASN A 40 -11.05 8.55 1.44
C ASN A 40 -10.11 9.02 0.31
N ARG A 41 -8.82 9.17 0.62
CA ARG A 41 -7.78 9.55 -0.36
C ARG A 41 -7.04 8.35 -0.91
N THR A 42 -6.82 7.34 -0.07
CA THR A 42 -6.00 6.17 -0.39
C THR A 42 -6.71 4.88 -0.02
N GLU A 43 -6.36 3.79 -0.71
CA GLU A 43 -6.74 2.44 -0.36
C GLU A 43 -5.54 1.50 -0.46
N ASN A 44 -5.61 0.35 0.22
CA ASN A 44 -4.47 -0.54 0.35
C ASN A 44 -4.81 -2.03 0.11
N LYS A 45 -3.73 -2.80 -0.08
CA LYS A 45 -3.69 -4.27 -0.02
C LYS A 45 -2.45 -4.68 0.76
N LEU A 46 -2.49 -5.86 1.37
CA LEU A 46 -1.44 -6.28 2.30
C LEU A 46 -0.74 -7.56 1.82
N ILE A 47 0.58 -7.60 1.89
CA ILE A 47 1.36 -8.84 1.81
C ILE A 47 1.77 -9.21 3.23
N LEU A 48 1.21 -10.30 3.75
CA LEU A 48 1.38 -10.70 5.15
C LEU A 48 2.52 -11.71 5.29
N PHE A 49 3.40 -11.51 6.29
CA PHE A 49 4.46 -12.45 6.65
C PHE A 49 4.14 -13.22 7.93
N GLN A 50 4.80 -14.36 8.11
CA GLN A 50 4.56 -15.27 9.24
C GLN A 50 4.98 -14.70 10.59
N ASP A 51 5.91 -13.73 10.60
CA ASP A 51 6.38 -13.06 11.80
C ASP A 51 5.45 -11.92 12.27
N GLY A 52 4.35 -11.69 11.54
CA GLY A 52 3.37 -10.64 11.81
C GLY A 52 3.68 -9.30 11.14
N SER A 53 4.87 -9.14 10.52
CA SER A 53 5.16 -7.97 9.70
C SER A 53 4.44 -8.04 8.35
N TYR A 54 4.32 -6.90 7.66
CA TYR A 54 3.67 -6.85 6.35
C TYR A 54 4.22 -5.78 5.42
N ILE A 55 3.93 -5.92 4.13
CA ILE A 55 4.06 -4.82 3.16
C ILE A 55 2.67 -4.25 2.92
N GLU A 56 2.53 -2.95 3.16
CA GLU A 56 1.36 -2.18 2.77
C GLU A 56 1.54 -1.66 1.34
N LEU A 57 0.82 -2.25 0.40
CA LEU A 57 0.69 -1.71 -0.95
C LEU A 57 -0.40 -0.65 -0.89
N ILE A 58 -0.06 0.60 -1.19
CA ILE A 58 -1.00 1.71 -1.12
C ILE A 58 -1.08 2.46 -2.45
N ALA A 59 -2.26 2.98 -2.78
CA ALA A 59 -2.42 3.89 -3.89
C ALA A 59 -3.41 5.01 -3.55
N PHE A 60 -3.24 6.16 -4.19
CA PHE A 60 -4.27 7.18 -4.24
C PHE A 60 -5.41 6.69 -5.12
N ILE A 61 -6.65 6.79 -4.64
CA ILE A 61 -7.80 6.30 -5.39
C ILE A 61 -7.90 7.09 -6.70
N ASP A 62 -8.06 6.39 -7.81
CA ASP A 62 -8.11 6.90 -9.18
C ASP A 62 -6.90 7.74 -9.61
N ASP A 63 -5.78 7.65 -8.89
CA ASP A 63 -4.61 8.52 -9.04
C ASP A 63 -4.97 10.03 -9.03
N ASP A 64 -6.06 10.39 -8.33
CA ASP A 64 -6.65 11.74 -8.35
C ASP A 64 -5.70 12.80 -7.74
N PRO A 65 -5.27 13.82 -8.50
CA PRO A 65 -4.43 14.91 -7.99
C PRO A 65 -5.02 15.63 -6.77
N ALA A 66 -6.34 15.72 -6.65
CA ALA A 66 -7.00 16.34 -5.50
C ALA A 66 -6.81 15.52 -4.21
N ARG A 67 -6.76 14.18 -4.33
CA ARG A 67 -6.47 13.28 -3.20
C ARG A 67 -4.99 13.35 -2.79
N ARG A 68 -4.11 13.67 -3.73
CA ARG A 68 -2.66 13.89 -3.49
C ARG A 68 -2.35 15.24 -2.85
N ALA A 69 -3.11 16.28 -3.18
CA ALA A 69 -2.85 17.63 -2.73
C ALA A 69 -2.81 17.75 -1.18
N GLY A 70 -1.69 18.26 -0.65
CA GLY A 70 -1.48 18.43 0.79
C GLY A 70 -1.30 17.12 1.57
N HIS A 71 -1.22 15.97 0.90
CA HIS A 71 -0.87 14.70 1.52
C HIS A 71 0.66 14.58 1.60
N TRP A 72 1.18 14.00 2.69
CA TRP A 72 2.60 13.71 2.91
C TRP A 72 3.26 12.85 1.82
N TRP A 73 2.50 12.01 1.09
CA TRP A 73 2.94 11.31 -0.14
C TRP A 73 2.54 12.00 -1.44
N GLY A 74 2.00 13.22 -1.40
CA GLY A 74 1.44 13.90 -2.57
C GLY A 74 2.46 14.07 -3.70
N ASP A 75 3.70 14.38 -3.34
CA ASP A 75 4.82 14.60 -4.28
C ASP A 75 5.65 13.34 -4.55
N ALA A 76 5.36 12.22 -3.87
CA ALA A 76 6.09 10.97 -4.08
C ALA A 76 5.69 10.33 -5.41
N SER A 77 6.66 9.95 -6.23
CA SER A 77 6.38 9.15 -7.42
C SER A 77 6.12 7.70 -7.04
N PRO A 78 5.15 7.00 -7.66
CA PRO A 78 5.03 5.56 -7.53
C PRO A 78 6.32 4.88 -8.01
N GLY A 79 6.75 3.84 -7.30
CA GLY A 79 8.01 3.15 -7.57
C GLY A 79 8.48 2.28 -6.42
#